data_AF-D3S4T9-F1
#
_entry.id   AF-D3S4T9-F1
#
_cell.length_a   1.000
_cell.length_b   1.000
_cell.length_c   1.000
_cell.angle_alpha   90.00
_cell.angle_beta   90.00
_cell.angle_gamma   90.00
#
_symmetry.space_group_name_H-M   'P 1'
#
loop_
_entity.id
_entity.type
_entity.pdbx_description
1 polymer ?
#
loop_
_entity_poly.entity_id
_entity_poly.type
_entity_poly.pdbx_seq_one_letter_code
_entity_poly.pdbx_strand_id
1 'polypeptide(L)'
;MIPIDGFTKDILMHGLSRIIVEDVDEIDNSTLAEIFKNYVDSFKEKLKNAGSSKLSRNDKESYTKTYQKWFNINPPEEYVSLMLDIIEKTINLLEDNKIDAKKSLETINVGKNSVNFGIPYNESYAILPAIIKQVEYYEFLSEFLTPTTGKKSMINLDPIWFSILAVGFLTCFAGYYGGKYYLMLKNDIERYYLAIKCGLEEEKYELLDILEDLEILTDINIQRRFSLEVEEVYELLLSMELAKKKASGRIFPITLYVIELSGNVYLAKNVIELDLRNSLEFMKKYIDRIKNYFMFDTSDAKAPLEELLNLALSELKNPVNEDNENLAYIMVKDLYRAINSGKVEILENTLYLLLRKGHSIMSSKSKSKSKLNLEKIFKNFAKEGNVISILEGML
;
A
#
# COMPACT_ATOMS: atom_id res chain seq x y z
N MET A 1 -7.00 -3.53 -25.20
CA MET A 1 -7.19 -4.19 -23.89
C MET A 1 -5.94 -4.99 -23.59
N ILE A 2 -5.41 -4.89 -22.38
CA ILE A 2 -4.22 -5.67 -21.96
C ILE A 2 -4.63 -7.15 -21.88
N PRO A 3 -3.95 -8.08 -22.58
CA PRO A 3 -4.39 -9.47 -22.70
C PRO A 3 -3.88 -10.35 -21.55
N ILE A 4 -3.88 -9.82 -20.33
CA ILE A 4 -3.55 -10.52 -19.07
C ILE A 4 -4.49 -10.01 -17.97
N ASP A 5 -4.69 -10.80 -16.92
CA ASP A 5 -5.60 -10.52 -15.81
C ASP A 5 -4.88 -10.62 -14.45
N GLY A 6 -5.60 -10.36 -13.36
CA GLY A 6 -5.11 -10.51 -11.99
C GLY A 6 -4.02 -9.51 -11.59
N PHE A 7 -3.23 -9.88 -10.59
CA PHE A 7 -2.26 -9.01 -9.93
C PHE A 7 -1.30 -8.26 -10.88
N THR A 8 -0.82 -8.93 -11.93
CA THR A 8 0.10 -8.30 -12.90
C THR A 8 -0.62 -7.22 -13.72
N LYS A 9 -1.86 -7.46 -14.13
CA LYS A 9 -2.68 -6.45 -14.83
C LYS A 9 -2.89 -5.25 -13.93
N ASP A 10 -3.23 -5.46 -12.66
CA ASP A 10 -3.52 -4.37 -11.74
C ASP A 10 -2.29 -3.47 -11.53
N ILE A 11 -1.09 -4.04 -11.35
CA ILE A 11 0.15 -3.26 -11.25
C ILE A 11 0.40 -2.46 -12.54
N LEU A 12 0.28 -3.10 -13.71
CA LEU A 12 0.47 -2.40 -14.99
C LEU A 12 -0.53 -1.26 -15.15
N MET A 13 -1.78 -1.46 -14.76
CA MET A 13 -2.81 -0.43 -14.86
C MET A 13 -2.53 0.75 -13.95
N HIS A 14 -1.98 0.55 -12.74
CA HIS A 14 -1.53 1.69 -11.91
C HIS A 14 -0.38 2.47 -12.59
N GLY A 15 0.54 1.77 -13.26
CA GLY A 15 1.60 2.41 -14.03
C GLY A 15 1.08 3.23 -15.22
N LEU A 16 0.14 2.66 -15.98
CA LEU A 16 -0.52 3.35 -17.09
C LEU A 16 -1.41 4.50 -16.63
N SER A 17 -2.09 4.36 -15.49
CA SER A 17 -2.90 5.42 -14.89
C SER A 17 -2.07 6.65 -14.57
N ARG A 18 -0.82 6.48 -14.11
CA ARG A 18 0.12 7.60 -13.89
C ARG A 18 0.57 8.26 -15.19
N ILE A 19 0.54 7.56 -16.32
CA ILE A 19 0.89 8.13 -17.63
C ILE A 19 -0.31 8.84 -18.27
N ILE A 20 -1.51 8.27 -18.19
CA ILE A 20 -2.70 8.82 -18.87
C ILE A 20 -3.27 10.07 -18.22
N VAL A 21 -3.00 10.30 -16.93
CA VAL A 21 -3.42 11.53 -16.25
C VAL A 21 -2.56 12.73 -16.61
N GLU A 22 -1.42 12.51 -17.24
CA GLU A 22 -0.57 13.57 -17.77
C GLU A 22 -1.27 14.18 -18.99
N ASP A 23 -1.43 15.51 -19.00
CA ASP A 23 -2.20 16.24 -20.01
C ASP A 23 -1.41 16.39 -21.32
N VAL A 24 -1.28 15.29 -22.06
CA VAL A 24 -0.43 15.21 -23.25
C VAL A 24 -1.21 14.74 -24.46
N ASP A 25 -1.12 15.51 -25.56
CA ASP A 25 -1.83 15.23 -26.82
C ASP A 25 -1.36 13.92 -27.48
N GLU A 26 -0.06 13.61 -27.38
CA GLU A 26 0.54 12.39 -27.91
C GLU A 26 1.73 11.93 -27.04
N ILE A 27 1.85 10.61 -26.84
CA ILE A 27 2.95 10.00 -26.09
C ILE A 27 4.08 9.66 -27.08
N ASP A 28 4.97 10.62 -27.30
CA ASP A 28 6.24 10.41 -28.00
C ASP A 28 7.39 10.09 -27.01
N ASN A 29 8.61 9.95 -27.54
CA ASN A 29 9.79 9.67 -26.72
C ASN A 29 10.08 10.75 -25.67
N SER A 30 9.96 12.03 -26.06
CA SER A 30 10.26 13.15 -25.18
C SER A 30 9.23 13.24 -24.06
N THR A 31 7.95 13.16 -24.42
CA THR A 31 6.83 13.19 -23.48
C THR A 31 6.95 12.04 -22.48
N LEU A 32 7.15 10.80 -22.93
CA LEU A 32 7.24 9.66 -22.02
C LEU A 32 8.47 9.74 -21.10
N ALA A 33 9.61 10.24 -21.61
CA ALA A 33 10.81 10.44 -20.81
C ALA A 33 10.58 11.48 -19.70
N GLU A 34 9.91 12.59 -20.01
CA GLU A 34 9.57 13.63 -19.03
C GLU A 34 8.63 13.10 -17.94
N ILE A 35 7.58 12.38 -18.33
CA ILE A 35 6.65 11.73 -17.40
C ILE A 35 7.41 10.79 -16.45
N PHE A 36 8.28 9.92 -16.98
CA PHE A 36 9.07 9.02 -16.15
C PHE A 36 10.04 9.76 -15.22
N LYS A 37 10.67 10.85 -15.65
CA LYS A 37 11.54 11.67 -14.79
C LYS A 37 10.78 12.24 -13.60
N ASN A 38 9.59 12.81 -13.84
CA ASN A 38 8.74 13.38 -12.79
C ASN A 38 8.44 12.34 -11.69
N TYR A 39 8.15 11.10 -12.09
CA TYR A 39 7.88 10.02 -11.13
C TYR A 39 9.13 9.48 -10.43
N VAL A 40 10.25 9.33 -11.13
CA VAL A 40 11.50 8.80 -10.55
C VAL A 40 11.96 9.66 -9.37
N ASP A 41 11.92 10.98 -9.50
CA ASP A 41 12.39 11.87 -8.43
C ASP A 41 11.49 11.80 -7.20
N SER A 42 10.16 11.75 -7.39
CA SER A 42 9.21 11.51 -6.29
C SER A 42 9.47 10.15 -5.62
N PHE A 43 9.64 9.08 -6.40
CA PHE A 43 9.91 7.76 -5.85
C PHE A 43 11.22 7.70 -5.07
N LYS A 44 12.29 8.35 -5.53
CA LYS A 44 13.57 8.41 -4.79
C LYS A 44 13.39 9.03 -3.41
N GLU A 45 12.62 10.11 -3.30
CA GLU A 45 12.27 10.72 -2.02
C GLU A 45 11.50 9.76 -1.12
N LYS A 46 10.41 9.20 -1.64
CA LYS A 46 9.54 8.25 -0.94
C LYS A 46 10.30 7.03 -0.40
N LEU A 47 11.23 6.49 -1.19
CA LEU A 47 11.84 5.18 -0.95
C LEU A 47 13.05 5.22 0.01
N LYS A 48 13.51 6.39 0.45
CA LYS A 48 14.69 6.56 1.34
C LYS A 48 14.70 5.61 2.54
N ASN A 49 13.53 5.30 3.11
CA ASN A 49 13.37 4.45 4.29
C ASN A 49 12.50 3.20 4.07
N ALA A 50 12.15 2.89 2.82
CA ALA A 50 11.13 1.88 2.53
C ALA A 50 11.66 0.44 2.57
N GLY A 51 12.98 0.24 2.45
CA GLY A 51 13.63 -1.06 2.41
C GLY A 51 13.30 -1.88 1.16
N SER A 52 14.04 -2.97 0.93
CA SER A 52 13.76 -3.94 -0.13
C SER A 52 14.37 -5.30 0.20
N SER A 53 13.86 -6.36 -0.43
CA SER A 53 14.55 -7.64 -0.51
C SER A 53 15.52 -7.69 -1.69
N LYS A 54 16.49 -8.60 -1.59
CA LYS A 54 17.40 -8.94 -2.69
C LYS A 54 16.64 -9.65 -3.81
N LEU A 55 17.13 -9.50 -5.03
CA LEU A 55 16.64 -10.26 -6.17
C LEU A 55 16.76 -11.76 -5.90
N SER A 56 15.73 -12.52 -6.29
CA SER A 56 15.82 -13.98 -6.30
C SER A 56 16.96 -14.43 -7.22
N ARG A 57 17.53 -15.61 -6.98
CA ARG A 57 18.63 -16.13 -7.83
C ARG A 57 18.26 -16.15 -9.31
N ASN A 58 17.05 -16.61 -9.62
CA ASN A 58 16.58 -16.72 -11.00
C ASN A 58 16.42 -15.34 -11.66
N ASP A 59 15.89 -14.36 -10.92
CA ASP A 59 15.76 -12.98 -11.42
C ASP A 59 17.14 -12.34 -11.60
N LYS A 60 18.07 -12.52 -10.65
CA LYS A 60 19.44 -12.01 -10.77
C LYS A 60 20.14 -12.55 -12.02
N GLU A 61 20.05 -13.85 -12.28
CA GLU A 61 20.62 -14.48 -13.48
C GLU A 61 19.95 -13.99 -14.77
N SER A 62 18.63 -13.86 -14.77
CA SER A 62 17.87 -13.39 -15.93
C SER A 62 18.17 -11.93 -16.24
N TYR A 63 18.08 -11.06 -15.24
CA TYR A 63 18.29 -9.62 -15.41
C TYR A 63 19.74 -9.26 -15.66
N THR A 64 20.71 -10.05 -15.19
CA THR A 64 22.11 -9.85 -15.59
C THR A 64 22.28 -10.01 -17.10
N LYS A 65 21.66 -11.03 -17.71
CA LYS A 65 21.70 -11.22 -19.18
C LYS A 65 20.98 -10.09 -19.90
N THR A 66 19.78 -9.71 -19.45
CA THR A 66 18.99 -8.65 -20.09
C THR A 66 19.66 -7.28 -19.97
N TYR A 67 20.15 -6.91 -18.77
CA TYR A 67 20.83 -5.63 -18.54
C TYR A 67 22.15 -5.52 -19.27
N GLN A 68 22.92 -6.61 -19.41
CA GLN A 68 24.12 -6.55 -20.24
C GLN A 68 23.78 -6.29 -21.70
N LYS A 69 22.70 -6.89 -22.23
CA LYS A 69 22.25 -6.64 -23.60
C LYS A 69 21.68 -5.23 -23.78
N TRP A 70 20.88 -4.74 -22.83
CA TRP A 70 20.21 -3.45 -22.94
C TRP A 70 21.12 -2.27 -22.62
N PHE A 71 21.92 -2.39 -21.56
CA PHE A 71 22.61 -1.26 -20.95
C PHE A 71 24.12 -1.48 -20.76
N ASN A 72 24.63 -2.67 -21.11
CA ASN A 72 26.04 -3.05 -20.92
C ASN A 72 26.53 -2.91 -19.46
N ILE A 73 25.64 -3.17 -18.50
CA ILE A 73 25.93 -3.14 -17.06
C ILE A 73 25.23 -4.32 -16.36
N ASN A 74 25.53 -4.51 -15.07
CA ASN A 74 24.79 -5.45 -14.24
C ASN A 74 23.61 -4.75 -13.55
N PRO A 75 22.50 -5.47 -13.27
CA PRO A 75 21.35 -4.90 -12.58
C PRO A 75 21.67 -4.63 -11.10
N PRO A 76 20.88 -3.75 -10.44
CA PRO A 76 20.88 -3.62 -8.99
C PRO A 76 20.59 -4.94 -8.26
N GLU A 77 20.99 -5.03 -6.99
CA GLU A 77 20.84 -6.26 -6.20
C GLU A 77 19.47 -6.43 -5.54
N GLU A 78 18.66 -5.38 -5.47
CA GLU A 78 17.39 -5.33 -4.75
C GLU A 78 16.24 -4.94 -5.68
N TYR A 79 15.03 -5.45 -5.43
CA TYR A 79 13.88 -5.21 -6.31
C TYR A 79 13.50 -3.74 -6.43
N VAL A 80 13.44 -2.98 -5.32
CA VAL A 80 13.08 -1.55 -5.39
C VAL A 80 14.10 -0.77 -6.22
N SER A 81 15.39 -1.05 -6.03
CA SER A 81 16.48 -0.45 -6.82
C SER A 81 16.42 -0.87 -8.28
N LEU A 82 16.07 -2.13 -8.58
CA LEU A 82 15.85 -2.60 -9.94
C LEU A 82 14.71 -1.83 -10.63
N MET A 83 13.58 -1.63 -9.94
CA MET A 83 12.43 -0.89 -10.46
C MET A 83 12.78 0.57 -10.75
N LEU A 84 13.54 1.23 -9.88
CA LEU A 84 14.01 2.59 -10.14
C LEU A 84 14.99 2.65 -11.31
N ASP A 85 16.00 1.78 -11.31
CA ASP A 85 17.05 1.81 -12.33
C ASP A 85 16.49 1.50 -13.73
N ILE A 86 15.54 0.58 -13.88
CA ILE A 86 14.94 0.32 -15.21
C ILE A 86 14.24 1.56 -15.78
N ILE A 87 13.57 2.35 -14.94
CA ILE A 87 12.93 3.60 -15.38
C ILE A 87 14.00 4.60 -15.83
N GLU A 88 15.05 4.81 -15.01
CA GLU A 88 16.16 5.70 -15.35
C GLU A 88 16.89 5.33 -16.64
N LYS A 89 17.18 4.04 -16.83
CA LYS A 89 17.84 3.57 -18.05
C LYS A 89 16.94 3.70 -19.26
N THR A 90 15.63 3.49 -19.09
CA THR A 90 14.65 3.67 -20.17
C THR A 90 14.50 5.14 -20.56
N ILE A 91 14.51 6.07 -19.60
CA ILE A 91 14.57 7.51 -19.87
C ILE A 91 15.75 7.82 -20.80
N ASN A 92 16.96 7.35 -20.49
CA ASN A 92 18.13 7.58 -21.35
C ASN A 92 17.95 7.00 -22.76
N LEU A 93 17.33 5.81 -22.90
CA LEU A 93 17.05 5.23 -24.21
C LEU A 93 16.03 6.05 -25.03
N LEU A 94 15.02 6.63 -24.37
CA LEU A 94 14.02 7.50 -25.00
C LEU A 94 14.65 8.82 -25.47
N GLU A 95 15.44 9.48 -24.62
CA GLU A 95 16.12 10.73 -24.95
C GLU A 95 17.14 10.56 -26.08
N ASP A 96 17.86 9.44 -26.08
CA ASP A 96 18.80 9.07 -27.15
C ASP A 96 18.09 8.59 -28.44
N ASN A 97 16.76 8.51 -28.46
CA ASN A 97 15.96 7.96 -29.55
C ASN A 97 16.39 6.54 -29.98
N LYS A 98 16.85 5.73 -29.03
CA LYS A 98 17.25 4.32 -29.25
C LYS A 98 16.07 3.36 -29.25
N ILE A 99 14.95 3.77 -28.68
CA ILE A 99 13.67 3.06 -28.67
C ILE A 99 12.55 4.02 -29.11
N ASP A 100 11.39 3.46 -29.44
CA ASP A 100 10.23 4.19 -29.94
C ASP A 100 9.04 3.95 -29.00
N ALA A 101 8.66 4.99 -28.25
CA ALA A 101 7.58 4.99 -27.26
C ALA A 101 6.26 4.56 -27.87
N LYS A 102 5.84 5.26 -28.93
CA LYS A 102 4.55 5.03 -29.59
C LYS A 102 4.46 3.60 -30.13
N LYS A 103 5.48 3.18 -30.87
CA LYS A 103 5.51 1.85 -31.49
C LYS A 103 5.54 0.74 -30.44
N SER A 104 6.23 0.94 -29.32
CA SER A 104 6.25 -0.01 -28.20
C SER A 104 4.88 -0.13 -27.52
N LEU A 105 4.23 1.00 -27.20
CA LEU A 105 2.92 1.03 -26.55
C LEU A 105 1.81 0.42 -27.43
N GLU A 106 1.92 0.54 -28.76
CA GLU A 106 0.98 -0.04 -29.72
C GLU A 106 1.23 -1.54 -29.99
N THR A 107 2.40 -2.07 -29.61
CA THR A 107 2.79 -3.45 -29.94
C THR A 107 2.58 -4.39 -28.76
N ILE A 108 1.55 -5.23 -28.83
CA ILE A 108 1.39 -6.38 -27.91
C ILE A 108 1.20 -7.65 -28.74
N ASN A 109 2.11 -8.60 -28.59
CA ASN A 109 2.10 -9.87 -29.32
C ASN A 109 1.71 -11.03 -28.41
N VAL A 110 0.52 -11.59 -28.63
CA VAL A 110 0.02 -12.76 -27.89
C VAL A 110 0.41 -14.04 -28.63
N GLY A 111 1.41 -14.74 -28.10
CA GLY A 111 1.86 -16.03 -28.59
C GLY A 111 1.15 -17.22 -27.92
N LYS A 112 1.56 -18.44 -28.29
CA LYS A 112 1.01 -19.68 -27.72
C LYS A 112 1.35 -19.86 -26.23
N ASN A 113 2.58 -19.47 -25.84
CA ASN A 113 3.15 -19.65 -24.49
C ASN A 113 3.80 -18.38 -23.93
N SER A 114 3.55 -17.22 -24.54
CA SER A 114 4.10 -15.94 -24.07
C SER A 114 3.22 -14.78 -24.51
N VAL A 115 3.24 -13.71 -23.73
CA VAL A 115 2.71 -12.41 -24.13
C VAL A 115 3.89 -11.46 -24.10
N ASN A 116 4.20 -10.85 -25.24
CA ASN A 116 5.28 -9.90 -25.36
C ASN A 116 4.70 -8.50 -25.45
N PHE A 117 5.04 -7.66 -24.48
CA PHE A 117 4.69 -6.25 -24.44
C PHE A 117 5.84 -5.44 -25.03
N GLY A 118 5.55 -4.71 -26.11
CA GLY A 118 6.49 -3.89 -26.83
C GLY A 118 7.43 -4.66 -27.76
N ILE A 119 8.57 -4.03 -28.08
CA ILE A 119 9.50 -4.45 -29.12
C ILE A 119 10.83 -4.85 -28.47
N PRO A 120 11.42 -6.01 -28.83
CA PRO A 120 12.65 -6.43 -28.17
C PRO A 120 13.77 -5.43 -28.45
N TYR A 121 14.40 -4.93 -27.39
CA TYR A 121 15.58 -4.07 -27.51
C TYR A 121 16.84 -4.94 -27.49
N ASN A 122 17.73 -4.75 -28.47
CA ASN A 122 18.92 -5.60 -28.67
C ASN A 122 18.59 -7.10 -28.63
N GLU A 123 17.53 -7.48 -29.37
CA GLU A 123 17.05 -8.88 -29.49
C GLU A 123 16.68 -9.53 -28.15
N SER A 124 16.30 -8.73 -27.16
CA SER A 124 16.02 -9.22 -25.81
C SER A 124 14.80 -8.57 -25.19
N TYR A 125 14.09 -9.37 -24.41
CA TYR A 125 13.05 -8.95 -23.47
C TYR A 125 13.53 -9.16 -22.03
N ALA A 126 12.93 -8.44 -21.09
CA ALA A 126 12.94 -8.80 -19.68
C ALA A 126 11.76 -9.73 -19.40
N ILE A 127 11.97 -10.73 -18.54
CA ILE A 127 10.85 -11.52 -18.01
C ILE A 127 10.23 -10.79 -16.83
N LEU A 128 8.93 -11.00 -16.60
CA LEU A 128 8.24 -10.47 -15.43
C LEU A 128 8.94 -10.86 -14.10
N PRO A 129 9.18 -9.91 -13.17
CA PRO A 129 9.83 -10.18 -11.88
C PRO A 129 9.12 -11.25 -11.04
N ALA A 130 9.89 -12.10 -10.36
CA ALA A 130 9.35 -13.18 -9.54
C ALA A 130 8.43 -12.68 -8.43
N ILE A 131 8.72 -11.50 -7.85
CA ILE A 131 7.89 -10.87 -6.82
C ILE A 131 6.46 -10.52 -7.31
N ILE A 132 6.26 -10.41 -8.62
CA ILE A 132 4.93 -10.17 -9.22
C ILE A 132 4.39 -11.49 -9.78
N LYS A 133 5.19 -12.16 -10.62
CA LYS A 133 4.83 -13.39 -11.33
C LYS A 133 4.43 -14.53 -10.40
N GLN A 134 5.17 -14.72 -9.30
CA GLN A 134 4.90 -15.83 -8.38
C GLN A 134 3.65 -15.54 -7.56
N VAL A 135 3.46 -14.29 -7.13
CA VAL A 135 2.27 -13.86 -6.39
C VAL A 135 1.00 -14.14 -7.18
N GLU A 136 0.97 -13.70 -8.45
CA GLU A 136 -0.15 -13.98 -9.36
C GLU A 136 -0.40 -15.50 -9.48
N TYR A 137 0.63 -16.31 -9.70
CA TYR A 137 0.47 -17.76 -9.85
C TYR A 137 -0.16 -18.44 -8.63
N TYR A 138 0.17 -18.00 -7.41
CA TYR A 138 -0.32 -18.65 -6.18
C TYR A 138 -1.62 -18.08 -5.64
N GLU A 139 -1.98 -16.84 -6.00
CA GLU A 139 -3.31 -16.29 -5.74
C GLU A 139 -4.40 -17.20 -6.32
N PHE A 140 -4.25 -17.62 -7.58
CA PHE A 140 -5.17 -18.51 -8.29
C PHE A 140 -5.16 -19.98 -7.85
N LEU A 141 -4.27 -20.40 -6.93
CA LEU A 141 -4.21 -21.77 -6.42
C LEU A 141 -4.90 -21.95 -5.05
N SER A 142 -5.33 -20.86 -4.42
CA SER A 142 -5.88 -20.86 -3.06
C SER A 142 -7.41 -21.10 -3.00
N GLU A 143 -8.12 -21.02 -4.12
CA GLU A 143 -9.51 -21.45 -4.22
C GLU A 143 -9.57 -22.93 -4.61
N PHE A 144 -10.25 -23.73 -3.80
CA PHE A 144 -10.45 -25.16 -4.00
C PHE A 144 -10.84 -25.50 -5.46
N LEU A 145 -9.96 -26.23 -6.15
CA LEU A 145 -10.11 -26.89 -7.47
C LEU A 145 -9.70 -26.11 -8.72
N THR A 146 -8.74 -26.77 -9.38
CA THR A 146 -8.25 -26.63 -10.75
C THR A 146 -7.67 -25.27 -11.10
N PRO A 147 -6.35 -25.21 -11.42
CA PRO A 147 -5.93 -24.16 -12.32
C PRO A 147 -6.75 -24.39 -13.59
N THR A 148 -7.73 -23.53 -13.88
CA THR A 148 -7.87 -23.15 -15.28
C THR A 148 -6.50 -22.58 -15.57
N THR A 149 -5.65 -23.41 -16.16
CA THR A 149 -4.37 -22.99 -16.72
C THR A 149 -4.71 -21.87 -17.68
N GLY A 150 -4.81 -20.64 -17.17
CA GLY A 150 -4.49 -19.45 -17.93
C GLY A 150 -3.14 -19.81 -18.52
N LYS A 151 -3.11 -19.91 -19.85
CA LYS A 151 -1.94 -20.38 -20.61
C LYS A 151 -0.72 -19.82 -19.91
N LYS A 152 0.25 -20.68 -19.58
CA LYS A 152 1.57 -20.28 -19.06
C LYS A 152 2.21 -19.32 -20.08
N SER A 153 1.77 -18.07 -20.10
CA SER A 153 2.30 -17.04 -20.95
C SER A 153 3.39 -16.40 -20.15
N MET A 154 4.63 -16.77 -20.47
CA MET A 154 5.76 -15.97 -20.05
C MET A 154 5.50 -14.53 -20.50
N ILE A 155 5.33 -13.62 -19.55
CA ILE A 155 5.17 -12.20 -19.82
C ILE A 155 6.57 -11.63 -20.03
N ASN A 156 6.78 -11.12 -21.23
CA ASN A 156 8.02 -10.52 -21.68
C ASN A 156 7.78 -9.02 -21.89
N LEU A 157 8.68 -8.21 -21.35
CA LEU A 157 8.57 -6.75 -21.32
C LEU A 157 9.78 -6.17 -22.03
N ASP A 158 9.55 -5.19 -22.90
CA ASP A 158 10.63 -4.32 -23.37
C ASP A 158 10.97 -3.26 -22.31
N PRO A 159 11.96 -2.37 -22.54
CA PRO A 159 12.32 -1.35 -21.56
C PRO A 159 11.17 -0.43 -21.14
N ILE A 160 10.30 -0.05 -22.08
CA ILE A 160 9.15 0.84 -21.82
C ILE A 160 8.12 0.13 -20.95
N TRP A 161 7.68 -1.06 -21.34
CA TRP A 161 6.68 -1.80 -20.57
C TRP A 161 7.19 -2.26 -19.20
N PHE A 162 8.49 -2.55 -19.08
CA PHE A 162 9.09 -2.81 -17.77
C PHE A 162 9.12 -1.52 -16.91
N SER A 163 9.39 -0.37 -17.51
CA SER A 163 9.31 0.91 -16.78
C SER A 163 7.88 1.24 -16.33
N ILE A 164 6.87 0.96 -17.15
CA ILE A 164 5.44 1.12 -16.79
C ILE A 164 5.09 0.21 -15.62
N LEU A 165 5.48 -1.07 -15.67
CA LEU A 165 5.31 -2.00 -14.57
C LEU A 165 6.00 -1.50 -13.29
N ALA A 166 7.22 -0.98 -13.43
CA ALA A 166 8.00 -0.44 -12.31
C ALA A 166 7.32 0.78 -11.68
N VAL A 167 6.81 1.72 -12.49
CA VAL A 167 6.03 2.87 -12.01
C VAL A 167 4.78 2.39 -11.27
N GLY A 168 4.06 1.42 -11.81
CA GLY A 168 2.90 0.81 -11.14
C GLY A 168 3.27 0.17 -9.81
N PHE A 169 4.34 -0.63 -9.77
CA PHE A 169 4.82 -1.29 -8.57
C PHE A 169 5.19 -0.27 -7.48
N LEU A 170 5.94 0.78 -7.84
CA LEU A 170 6.39 1.81 -6.90
C LEU A 170 5.25 2.74 -6.44
N THR A 171 4.24 2.95 -7.29
CA THR A 171 3.00 3.67 -6.93
C THR A 171 2.26 2.92 -5.83
N CYS A 172 2.08 1.61 -6.01
CA CYS A 172 1.39 0.74 -5.03
C CYS A 172 2.26 0.35 -3.84
N PHE A 173 3.57 0.64 -3.85
CA PHE A 173 4.49 0.17 -2.83
C PHE A 173 4.34 0.90 -1.50
N ALA A 174 3.93 0.13 -0.49
CA ALA A 174 3.67 0.59 0.87
C ALA A 174 4.76 0.16 1.86
N GLY A 175 5.89 -0.36 1.37
CA GLY A 175 7.10 -0.64 2.14
C GLY A 175 7.48 -2.12 2.26
N TYR A 176 8.71 -2.35 2.74
CA TYR A 176 9.27 -3.66 3.03
C TYR A 176 9.80 -3.72 4.47
N TYR A 177 9.12 -4.48 5.32
CA TYR A 177 9.49 -4.63 6.73
C TYR A 177 9.08 -6.00 7.27
N GLY A 178 9.88 -6.51 8.21
CA GLY A 178 9.69 -7.86 8.75
C GLY A 178 9.82 -8.97 7.71
N GLY A 179 10.55 -8.74 6.60
CA GLY A 179 10.70 -9.71 5.52
C GLY A 179 9.53 -9.78 4.54
N LYS A 180 8.57 -8.83 4.62
CA LYS A 180 7.35 -8.82 3.82
C LYS A 180 7.24 -7.52 3.03
N TYR A 181 6.75 -7.62 1.80
CA TYR A 181 6.32 -6.49 0.98
C TYR A 181 4.85 -6.20 1.26
N TYR A 182 4.53 -4.91 1.28
CA TYR A 182 3.17 -4.41 1.38
C TYR A 182 2.86 -3.64 0.11
N LEU A 183 1.88 -4.12 -0.67
CA LEU A 183 1.43 -3.47 -1.90
C LEU A 183 -0.06 -3.14 -1.76
N MET A 184 -0.42 -1.88 -1.98
CA MET A 184 -1.79 -1.36 -1.89
C MET A 184 -2.28 -1.03 -3.29
N LEU A 185 -3.33 -1.69 -3.73
CA LEU A 185 -3.86 -1.59 -5.09
C LEU A 185 -5.31 -1.12 -5.06
N LYS A 186 -5.65 -0.17 -5.93
CA LYS A 186 -7.03 0.18 -6.24
C LYS A 186 -7.57 -0.80 -7.30
N ASN A 187 -8.56 -1.60 -6.91
CA ASN A 187 -9.28 -2.45 -7.86
C ASN A 187 -10.05 -1.58 -8.87
N ASP A 188 -10.23 -2.11 -10.07
CA ASP A 188 -10.98 -1.49 -11.19
C ASP A 188 -10.41 -0.16 -11.68
N ILE A 189 -9.14 0.17 -11.40
CA ILE A 189 -8.52 1.41 -11.87
C ILE A 189 -8.50 1.52 -13.40
N GLU A 190 -8.60 0.37 -14.10
CA GLU A 190 -8.71 0.33 -15.56
C GLU A 190 -9.95 1.00 -16.14
N ARG A 191 -11.03 1.14 -15.34
CA ARG A 191 -12.26 1.79 -15.78
C ARG A 191 -12.01 3.24 -16.18
N TYR A 192 -11.17 3.93 -15.42
CA TYR A 192 -10.79 5.32 -15.69
C TYR A 192 -10.00 5.44 -16.97
N TYR A 193 -9.06 4.50 -17.19
CA TYR A 193 -8.29 4.45 -18.44
C TYR A 193 -9.20 4.34 -19.67
N LEU A 194 -10.23 3.49 -19.60
CA LEU A 194 -11.20 3.33 -20.68
C LEU A 194 -12.08 4.58 -20.84
N ALA A 195 -12.55 5.15 -19.74
CA ALA A 195 -13.42 6.33 -19.74
C ALA A 195 -12.72 7.56 -20.33
N ILE A 196 -11.49 7.84 -19.91
CA ILE A 196 -10.66 8.94 -20.44
C ILE A 196 -10.42 8.74 -21.94
N LYS A 197 -10.11 7.50 -22.38
CA LYS A 197 -9.99 7.20 -23.82
C LYS A 197 -11.28 7.38 -24.62
N CYS A 198 -12.43 7.33 -23.97
CA CYS A 198 -13.72 7.61 -24.58
C CYS A 198 -14.13 9.10 -24.50
N GLY A 199 -13.26 9.98 -23.99
CA GLY A 199 -13.48 11.43 -23.92
C GLY A 199 -14.23 11.91 -22.68
N LEU A 200 -14.29 11.11 -21.61
CA LEU A 200 -14.88 11.50 -20.32
C LEU A 200 -13.81 12.13 -19.43
N GLU A 201 -13.54 13.42 -19.63
CA GLU A 201 -12.47 14.15 -18.94
C GLU A 201 -12.72 14.29 -17.42
N GLU A 202 -13.96 14.30 -16.96
CA GLU A 202 -14.29 14.33 -15.52
C GLU A 202 -13.67 13.14 -14.75
N GLU A 203 -13.55 11.98 -15.39
CA GLU A 203 -12.96 10.76 -14.82
C GLU A 203 -11.45 10.89 -14.59
N LYS A 204 -10.78 11.81 -15.31
CA LYS A 204 -9.38 12.15 -15.09
C LYS A 204 -9.16 12.78 -13.72
N TYR A 205 -10.04 13.70 -13.31
CA TYR A 205 -9.95 14.35 -12.00
C TYR A 205 -10.22 13.37 -10.86
N GLU A 206 -11.17 12.46 -11.04
CA GLU A 206 -11.42 11.40 -10.06
C GLU A 206 -10.22 10.44 -9.94
N LEU A 207 -9.61 10.07 -11.07
CA LEU A 207 -8.40 9.25 -11.06
C LEU A 207 -7.22 9.97 -10.37
N LEU A 208 -7.06 11.28 -10.58
CA LEU A 208 -6.04 12.07 -9.89
C LEU A 208 -6.24 12.07 -8.37
N ASP A 209 -7.46 12.31 -7.89
CA ASP A 209 -7.80 12.24 -6.46
C ASP A 209 -7.46 10.86 -5.86
N ILE A 210 -7.76 9.79 -6.60
CA ILE A 210 -7.48 8.40 -6.20
C ILE A 210 -5.97 8.15 -6.11
N LEU A 211 -5.21 8.61 -7.10
CA LEU A 211 -3.75 8.42 -7.14
C LEU A 211 -3.05 9.24 -6.04
N GLU A 212 -3.55 10.44 -5.73
CA GLU A 212 -3.05 11.28 -4.63
C GLU A 212 -3.34 10.62 -3.27
N ASP A 213 -4.57 10.17 -3.03
CA ASP A 213 -4.92 9.43 -1.81
C ASP A 213 -4.08 8.14 -1.68
N LEU A 214 -3.76 7.45 -2.78
CA LEU A 214 -2.92 6.23 -2.78
C LEU A 214 -1.49 6.56 -2.37
N GLU A 215 -0.96 7.67 -2.88
CA GLU A 215 0.36 8.15 -2.54
C GLU A 215 0.46 8.49 -1.05
N ILE A 216 -0.50 9.26 -0.53
CA ILE A 216 -0.58 9.57 0.91
C ILE A 216 -0.62 8.28 1.74
N LEU A 217 -1.45 7.31 1.33
CA LEU A 217 -1.63 6.06 2.04
C LEU A 217 -0.36 5.21 2.09
N THR A 218 0.27 5.01 0.94
CA THR A 218 1.50 4.22 0.83
C THR A 218 2.66 4.90 1.54
N ASP A 219 2.75 6.23 1.51
CA ASP A 219 3.75 7.02 2.24
C ASP A 219 3.61 6.89 3.75
N ILE A 220 2.38 6.99 4.28
CA ILE A 220 2.12 6.78 5.71
C ILE A 220 2.61 5.39 6.11
N ASN A 221 2.30 4.38 5.30
CA ASN A 221 2.67 3.00 5.62
C ASN A 221 4.19 2.79 5.60
N ILE A 222 4.92 3.42 4.65
CA ILE A 222 6.38 3.43 4.60
C ILE A 222 6.97 4.13 5.83
N GLN A 223 6.50 5.34 6.14
CA GLN A 223 7.04 6.17 7.22
C GLN A 223 6.80 5.55 8.60
N ARG A 224 5.62 4.96 8.81
CA ARG A 224 5.21 4.37 10.09
C ARG A 224 5.59 2.90 10.22
N ARG A 225 5.88 2.22 9.10
CA ARG A 225 6.22 0.80 9.04
C ARG A 225 5.19 -0.07 9.76
N PHE A 226 3.91 0.19 9.50
CA PHE A 226 2.81 -0.53 10.15
C PHE A 226 2.78 -1.99 9.70
N SER A 227 3.14 -2.93 10.58
CA SER A 227 3.00 -4.37 10.30
C SER A 227 1.56 -4.81 10.45
N LEU A 228 1.06 -5.55 9.46
CA LEU A 228 -0.23 -6.24 9.57
C LEU A 228 -0.05 -7.50 10.44
N GLU A 229 -0.07 -7.30 11.76
CA GLU A 229 -0.17 -8.39 12.74
C GLU A 229 -1.63 -8.73 13.01
N VAL A 230 -2.46 -7.69 13.18
CA VAL A 230 -3.90 -7.79 13.41
C VAL A 230 -4.60 -6.61 12.71
N GLU A 231 -5.64 -6.92 11.94
CA GLU A 231 -6.38 -5.97 11.09
C GLU A 231 -6.93 -4.78 11.89
N GLU A 232 -7.60 -5.03 13.02
CA GLU A 232 -8.28 -3.96 13.77
C GLU A 232 -7.33 -2.84 14.24
N VAL A 233 -6.13 -3.21 14.70
CA VAL A 233 -5.12 -2.24 15.16
C VAL A 233 -4.48 -1.53 13.96
N TYR A 234 -4.19 -2.29 12.89
CA TYR A 234 -3.61 -1.78 11.67
C TYR A 234 -4.51 -0.70 11.02
N GLU A 235 -5.79 -1.00 10.86
CA GLU A 235 -6.76 -0.10 10.23
C GLU A 235 -6.99 1.19 11.01
N LEU A 236 -7.09 1.12 12.34
CA LEU A 236 -7.27 2.32 13.17
C LEU A 236 -6.03 3.20 13.19
N LEU A 237 -4.83 2.60 13.25
CA LEU A 237 -3.57 3.36 13.16
C LEU A 237 -3.45 4.06 11.80
N LEU A 238 -3.76 3.35 10.71
CA LEU A 238 -3.71 3.90 9.36
C LEU A 238 -4.76 5.01 9.17
N SER A 239 -5.99 4.79 9.63
CA SER A 239 -7.09 5.77 9.59
C SER A 239 -6.76 7.05 10.36
N MET A 240 -6.12 6.92 11.51
CA MET A 240 -5.70 8.06 12.33
C MET A 240 -4.60 8.88 11.64
N GLU A 241 -3.61 8.23 11.04
CA GLU A 241 -2.55 8.93 10.30
C GLU A 241 -3.08 9.60 9.02
N LEU A 242 -3.99 8.94 8.31
CA LEU A 242 -4.70 9.52 7.16
C LEU A 242 -5.50 10.75 7.56
N ALA A 243 -6.21 10.70 8.68
CA ALA A 243 -6.95 11.84 9.21
C ALA A 243 -6.02 13.01 9.57
N LYS A 244 -4.85 12.75 10.17
CA LYS A 244 -3.83 13.79 10.44
C LYS A 244 -3.31 14.45 9.14
N LYS A 245 -3.19 13.67 8.07
CA LYS A 245 -2.79 14.13 6.73
C LYS A 245 -3.95 14.72 5.92
N LYS A 246 -5.18 14.73 6.46
CA LYS A 246 -6.41 15.20 5.79
C LYS A 246 -6.71 14.47 4.47
N ALA A 247 -6.35 13.19 4.36
CA ALA A 247 -6.67 12.36 3.19
C ALA A 247 -8.17 12.36 2.91
N SER A 248 -8.59 12.31 1.65
CA SER A 248 -10.01 12.44 1.30
C SER A 248 -10.79 11.19 1.71
N GLY A 249 -10.19 10.01 1.46
CA GLY A 249 -10.80 8.70 1.70
C GLY A 249 -11.60 8.16 0.51
N ARG A 250 -11.54 8.84 -0.65
CA ARG A 250 -12.23 8.42 -1.89
C ARG A 250 -11.63 7.17 -2.50
N ILE A 251 -10.37 6.87 -2.17
CA ILE A 251 -9.68 5.70 -2.68
C ILE A 251 -10.29 4.36 -2.24
N PHE A 252 -10.94 4.32 -1.07
CA PHE A 252 -11.42 3.05 -0.51
C PHE A 252 -12.67 2.52 -1.22
N PRO A 253 -12.80 1.20 -1.40
CA PRO A 253 -11.90 0.15 -0.87
C PRO A 253 -10.63 -0.06 -1.71
N ILE A 254 -9.58 -0.54 -1.04
CA ILE A 254 -8.32 -0.97 -1.68
C ILE A 254 -7.95 -2.39 -1.26
N THR A 255 -7.16 -3.07 -2.08
CA THR A 255 -6.61 -4.38 -1.75
C THR A 255 -5.18 -4.23 -1.22
N LEU A 256 -4.92 -4.73 -0.01
CA LEU A 256 -3.57 -4.86 0.54
C LEU A 256 -3.06 -6.29 0.34
N TYR A 257 -1.97 -6.40 -0.42
CA TYR A 257 -1.19 -7.62 -0.55
C TYR A 257 -0.01 -7.59 0.41
N VAL A 258 0.07 -8.61 1.27
CA VAL A 258 1.23 -8.87 2.12
C VAL A 258 2.00 -10.03 1.53
N ILE A 259 3.13 -9.74 0.88
CA ILE A 259 3.90 -10.71 0.12
C ILE A 259 5.16 -11.10 0.91
N GLU A 260 5.36 -12.39 1.12
CA GLU A 260 6.51 -12.93 1.86
C GLU A 260 7.27 -13.94 1.00
N LEU A 261 8.60 -13.99 1.16
CA LEU A 261 9.41 -15.05 0.58
C LEU A 261 9.32 -16.30 1.47
N SER A 262 8.60 -17.32 0.99
CA SER A 262 8.49 -18.62 1.65
C SER A 262 9.40 -19.63 0.94
N GLY A 263 10.53 -19.97 1.57
CA GLY A 263 11.58 -20.74 0.94
C GLY A 263 12.24 -19.96 -0.20
N ASN A 264 11.95 -20.33 -1.45
CA ASN A 264 12.49 -19.70 -2.66
C ASN A 264 11.41 -19.05 -3.54
N VAL A 265 10.21 -18.85 -3.00
CA VAL A 265 9.02 -18.42 -3.75
C VAL A 265 8.30 -17.31 -3.00
N TYR A 266 7.97 -16.24 -3.70
CA TYR A 266 7.10 -15.17 -3.20
C TYR A 266 5.65 -15.62 -3.24
N LEU A 267 4.96 -15.45 -2.11
CA LEU A 267 3.56 -15.78 -1.93
C LEU A 267 2.82 -14.57 -1.35
N ALA A 268 1.60 -14.31 -1.81
CA ALA A 268 0.68 -13.46 -1.07
C ALA A 268 0.26 -14.20 0.21
N LYS A 269 0.87 -13.86 1.33
CA LYS A 269 0.56 -14.45 2.64
C LYS A 269 -0.86 -14.09 3.06
N ASN A 270 -1.19 -12.81 2.94
CA ASN A 270 -2.50 -12.25 3.17
C ASN A 270 -2.86 -11.34 1.99
N VAL A 271 -4.13 -11.38 1.60
CA VAL A 271 -4.77 -10.43 0.71
C VAL A 271 -6.02 -9.95 1.43
N ILE A 272 -6.06 -8.67 1.81
CA ILE A 272 -7.19 -8.10 2.56
C ILE A 272 -7.74 -6.89 1.82
N GLU A 273 -9.06 -6.75 1.82
CA GLU A 273 -9.72 -5.53 1.37
C GLU A 273 -9.79 -4.55 2.54
N LEU A 274 -9.13 -3.41 2.42
CA LEU A 274 -9.21 -2.33 3.39
C LEU A 274 -10.30 -1.36 2.96
N ASP A 275 -11.33 -1.23 3.79
CA ASP A 275 -12.32 -0.17 3.68
C ASP A 275 -12.27 0.71 4.93
N LEU A 276 -11.46 1.76 4.87
CA LEU A 276 -11.22 2.64 6.01
C LEU A 276 -12.22 3.80 6.11
N ARG A 277 -13.27 3.87 5.28
CA ARG A 277 -14.15 5.05 5.20
C ARG A 277 -14.72 5.45 6.56
N ASN A 278 -15.34 4.50 7.26
CA ASN A 278 -15.94 4.74 8.58
C ASN A 278 -14.90 5.13 9.63
N SER A 279 -13.79 4.38 9.68
CA SER A 279 -12.71 4.63 10.64
C SER A 279 -12.01 5.96 10.38
N LEU A 280 -11.84 6.35 9.11
CA LEU A 280 -11.25 7.63 8.71
C LEU A 280 -12.17 8.81 9.05
N GLU A 281 -13.47 8.71 8.74
CA GLU A 281 -14.44 9.75 9.09
C GLU A 281 -14.47 9.97 10.61
N PHE A 282 -14.53 8.87 11.36
CA PHE A 282 -14.45 8.90 12.82
C PHE A 282 -13.17 9.60 13.30
N MET A 283 -12.01 9.20 12.77
CA MET A 283 -10.71 9.76 13.17
C MET A 283 -10.57 11.24 12.83
N LYS A 284 -11.13 11.70 11.69
CA LYS A 284 -11.15 13.13 11.33
C LYS A 284 -11.92 13.93 12.37
N LYS A 285 -13.15 13.54 12.67
CA LYS A 285 -14.01 14.19 13.68
C LYS A 285 -13.35 14.18 15.06
N TYR A 286 -12.82 13.03 15.49
CA TYR A 286 -12.11 12.89 16.76
C TYR A 286 -10.88 13.82 16.86
N ILE A 287 -10.04 13.88 15.82
CA ILE A 287 -8.83 14.72 15.81
C ILE A 287 -9.18 16.20 15.82
N ASP A 288 -10.20 16.61 15.08
CA ASP A 288 -10.63 18.01 15.05
C ASP A 288 -11.20 18.44 16.42
N ARG A 289 -11.97 17.57 17.08
CA ARG A 289 -12.51 17.84 18.42
C ARG A 289 -11.42 17.87 19.49
N ILE A 290 -10.51 16.91 19.51
CA ILE A 290 -9.48 16.86 20.55
C ILE A 290 -8.53 18.05 20.47
N LYS A 291 -8.26 18.58 19.26
CA LYS A 291 -7.49 19.83 19.06
C LYS A 291 -8.19 21.06 19.62
N ASN A 292 -9.52 21.07 19.64
CA ASN A 292 -10.30 22.18 20.20
C ASN A 292 -10.41 22.08 21.74
N TYR A 293 -10.42 20.87 22.30
CA TYR A 293 -10.50 20.64 23.74
C TYR A 293 -9.16 20.75 24.47
N PHE A 294 -8.10 20.27 23.84
CA PHE A 294 -6.73 20.43 24.34
C PHE A 294 -6.10 21.52 23.49
N MET A 295 -5.91 22.73 24.03
CA MET A 295 -4.92 23.65 23.46
C MET A 295 -3.57 22.92 23.47
N PHE A 296 -3.21 22.25 22.36
CA PHE A 296 -2.01 21.45 22.22
C PHE A 296 -0.80 22.39 22.26
N ASP A 297 -0.34 22.70 23.48
CA ASP A 297 0.79 23.61 23.69
C ASP A 297 2.16 22.92 23.55
N THR A 298 2.21 21.68 23.04
CA THR A 298 3.47 21.02 22.70
C THR A 298 3.31 20.07 21.51
N SER A 299 4.30 20.08 20.61
CA SER A 299 4.37 19.27 19.39
C SER A 299 4.43 17.75 19.62
N ASP A 300 4.59 17.30 20.87
CA ASP A 300 4.88 15.91 21.23
C ASP A 300 3.73 15.18 21.97
N ALA A 301 2.64 15.87 22.32
CA ALA A 301 1.52 15.21 23.00
C ALA A 301 0.75 14.30 22.02
N LYS A 302 0.63 13.01 22.36
CA LYS A 302 -0.21 12.06 21.62
C LYS A 302 -1.64 12.10 22.14
N ALA A 303 -2.60 11.96 21.23
CA ALA A 303 -4.00 11.79 21.61
C ALA A 303 -4.18 10.48 22.42
N PRO A 304 -5.04 10.42 23.45
CA PRO A 304 -5.17 9.21 24.28
C PRO A 304 -5.55 7.95 23.50
N LEU A 305 -6.37 8.09 22.45
CA LEU A 305 -6.66 6.98 21.54
C LEU A 305 -5.41 6.49 20.78
N GLU A 306 -4.53 7.41 20.38
CA GLU A 306 -3.25 7.06 19.75
C GLU A 306 -2.33 6.33 20.73
N GLU A 307 -2.29 6.75 21.99
CA GLU A 307 -1.53 6.05 23.03
C GLU A 307 -2.06 4.62 23.24
N LEU A 308 -3.39 4.45 23.28
CA LEU A 308 -4.04 3.15 23.41
C LEU A 308 -3.72 2.22 22.24
N LEU A 309 -3.78 2.73 21.00
CA LEU A 309 -3.44 1.98 19.79
C LEU A 309 -1.98 1.53 19.78
N ASN A 310 -1.06 2.42 20.16
CA ASN A 310 0.37 2.09 20.26
C ASN A 310 0.65 1.05 21.35
N LEU A 311 -0.07 1.11 22.48
CA LEU A 311 0.05 0.12 23.53
C LEU A 311 -0.48 -1.25 23.08
N ALA A 312 -1.64 -1.29 22.39
CA ALA A 312 -2.17 -2.52 21.80
C ALA A 312 -1.18 -3.17 20.83
N LEU A 313 -0.55 -2.38 19.96
CA LEU A 313 0.49 -2.88 19.06
C LEU A 313 1.71 -3.42 19.82
N SER A 314 2.07 -2.81 20.96
CA SER A 314 3.15 -3.29 21.81
C SER A 314 2.81 -4.58 22.53
N GLU A 315 1.55 -4.78 22.95
CA GLU A 315 1.08 -6.02 23.57
C GLU A 315 1.14 -7.18 22.57
N LEU A 316 0.68 -6.98 21.33
CA LEU A 316 0.67 -7.99 20.27
C LEU A 316 2.06 -8.54 19.91
N LYS A 317 3.13 -7.79 20.17
CA LYS A 317 4.52 -8.23 19.93
C LYS A 317 5.05 -9.18 21.00
N ASN A 318 4.41 -9.25 22.16
CA ASN A 318 4.86 -10.09 23.27
C ASN A 318 4.06 -11.41 23.31
N PRO A 319 4.69 -12.55 23.60
CA PRO A 319 3.97 -13.79 23.84
C PRO A 319 3.03 -13.63 25.03
N VAL A 320 1.81 -14.17 24.89
CA VAL A 320 0.81 -14.17 25.95
C VAL A 320 1.31 -15.04 27.10
N ASN A 321 1.60 -14.42 28.23
CA ASN A 321 1.85 -15.12 29.49
C ASN A 321 0.60 -14.99 30.37
N GLU A 322 0.39 -15.94 31.29
CA GLU A 322 -0.83 -16.06 32.12
C GLU A 322 -1.23 -14.76 32.86
N ASP A 323 -0.29 -13.84 33.12
CA ASP A 323 -0.52 -12.52 33.75
C ASP A 323 -0.54 -11.31 32.76
N ASN A 324 -0.28 -11.53 31.47
CA ASN A 324 -0.28 -10.54 30.39
C ASN A 324 -1.54 -10.70 29.54
N GLU A 325 -2.69 -10.38 30.10
CA GLU A 325 -3.90 -10.19 29.30
C GLU A 325 -3.64 -9.05 28.31
N ASN A 326 -3.81 -9.30 27.00
CA ASN A 326 -3.70 -8.29 25.93
C ASN A 326 -4.87 -7.30 26.01
N LEU A 327 -4.98 -6.59 27.13
CA LEU A 327 -6.11 -5.75 27.51
C LEU A 327 -6.22 -4.56 26.58
N ALA A 328 -5.12 -3.88 26.25
CA ALA A 328 -5.15 -2.78 25.30
C ALA A 328 -5.67 -3.27 23.93
N TYR A 329 -5.21 -4.43 23.47
CA TYR A 329 -5.71 -5.01 22.22
C TYR A 329 -7.21 -5.32 22.27
N ILE A 330 -7.70 -5.99 23.33
CA ILE A 330 -9.13 -6.30 23.48
C ILE A 330 -9.96 -5.01 23.45
N MET A 331 -9.48 -3.96 24.12
CA MET A 331 -10.15 -2.67 24.16
C MET A 331 -10.18 -1.98 22.79
N VAL A 332 -9.06 -2.00 22.06
CA VAL A 332 -9.00 -1.48 20.69
C VAL A 332 -9.91 -2.26 19.76
N LYS A 333 -9.98 -3.59 19.89
CA LYS A 333 -10.87 -4.45 19.12
C LYS A 333 -12.35 -4.12 19.37
N ASP A 334 -12.73 -3.89 20.63
CA ASP A 334 -14.09 -3.48 20.99
C ASP A 334 -14.42 -2.09 20.41
N LEU A 335 -13.49 -1.13 20.50
CA LEU A 335 -13.63 0.20 19.87
C LEU A 335 -13.76 0.11 18.35
N TYR A 336 -12.91 -0.67 17.70
CA TYR A 336 -12.93 -0.89 16.25
C TYR A 336 -14.30 -1.40 15.79
N ARG A 337 -14.84 -2.40 16.48
CA ARG A 337 -16.17 -2.95 16.18
C ARG A 337 -17.27 -1.91 16.38
N ALA A 338 -17.17 -1.11 17.43
CA ALA A 338 -18.15 -0.05 17.69
C ALA A 338 -18.09 1.05 16.61
N ILE A 339 -16.90 1.54 16.26
CA ILE A 339 -16.69 2.55 15.22
C ILE A 339 -17.25 2.05 13.88
N ASN A 340 -16.87 0.85 13.46
CA ASN A 340 -17.32 0.29 12.17
C ASN A 340 -18.78 -0.19 12.17
N SER A 341 -19.46 -0.23 13.32
CA SER A 341 -20.90 -0.49 13.36
C SER A 341 -21.75 0.68 12.87
N GLY A 342 -21.20 1.90 12.87
CA GLY A 342 -21.91 3.13 12.52
C GLY A 342 -23.04 3.52 13.49
N LYS A 343 -23.20 2.83 14.63
CA LYS A 343 -24.25 3.09 15.62
C LYS A 343 -23.69 3.72 16.89
N VAL A 344 -24.12 4.95 17.18
CA VAL A 344 -23.67 5.74 18.35
C VAL A 344 -23.94 5.00 19.65
N GLU A 345 -25.08 4.30 19.77
CA GLU A 345 -25.45 3.57 21.00
C GLU A 345 -24.49 2.42 21.30
N ILE A 346 -23.93 1.78 20.27
CA ILE A 346 -22.94 0.71 20.44
C ILE A 346 -21.62 1.30 20.94
N LEU A 347 -21.21 2.46 20.43
CA LEU A 347 -20.01 3.15 20.92
C LEU A 347 -20.19 3.66 22.34
N GLU A 348 -21.33 4.26 22.68
CA GLU A 348 -21.64 4.69 24.05
C GLU A 348 -21.53 3.53 25.05
N ASN A 349 -22.17 2.40 24.73
CA ASN A 349 -22.10 1.22 25.59
C ASN A 349 -20.66 0.67 25.66
N THR A 350 -19.94 0.65 24.54
CA THR A 350 -18.55 0.20 24.49
C THR A 350 -17.66 1.09 25.36
N LEU A 351 -17.79 2.41 25.27
CA LEU A 351 -17.04 3.37 26.10
C LEU A 351 -17.40 3.23 27.57
N TYR A 352 -18.68 3.06 27.91
CA TYR A 352 -19.09 2.80 29.28
C TYR A 352 -18.40 1.55 29.86
N LEU A 353 -18.41 0.45 29.11
CA LEU A 353 -17.76 -0.79 29.51
C LEU A 353 -16.23 -0.64 29.63
N LEU A 354 -15.61 0.09 28.71
CA LEU A 354 -14.18 0.39 28.73
C LEU A 354 -13.78 1.24 29.94
N LEU A 355 -14.53 2.29 30.25
CA LEU A 355 -14.30 3.14 31.41
C LEU A 355 -14.48 2.35 32.72
N ARG A 356 -15.50 1.48 32.79
CA ARG A 356 -15.72 0.59 33.94
C ARG A 356 -14.56 -0.40 34.11
N LYS A 357 -14.10 -1.04 33.02
CA LYS A 357 -12.91 -1.90 33.03
C LYS A 357 -11.65 -1.13 33.46
N GLY A 358 -11.45 0.07 32.91
CA GLY A 358 -10.35 0.97 33.27
C GLY A 358 -10.34 1.32 34.76
N HIS A 359 -11.50 1.61 35.35
CA HIS A 359 -11.63 1.85 36.79
C HIS A 359 -11.22 0.63 37.62
N SER A 360 -11.65 -0.57 37.22
CA SER A 360 -11.24 -1.82 37.88
C SER A 360 -9.71 -2.01 37.82
N ILE A 361 -9.09 -1.71 36.67
CA ILE A 361 -7.63 -1.79 36.50
C ILE A 361 -6.93 -0.83 37.47
N MET A 362 -7.34 0.45 37.50
CA MET A 362 -6.78 1.47 38.39
C MET A 362 -6.95 1.15 39.89
N SER A 363 -7.98 0.41 40.27
CA SER A 363 -8.26 0.05 41.67
C SER A 363 -7.44 -1.14 42.19
N SER A 364 -6.77 -1.88 41.31
CA SER A 364 -6.11 -3.14 41.65
C SER A 364 -4.61 -2.96 41.96
N LYS A 365 -4.10 -3.66 42.99
CA LYS A 365 -2.75 -3.44 43.57
C LYS A 365 -1.57 -4.01 42.76
N SER A 366 -1.76 -4.39 41.50
CA SER A 366 -0.70 -5.03 40.70
C SER A 366 0.32 -4.00 40.20
N LYS A 367 1.61 -4.40 40.15
CA LYS A 367 2.74 -3.53 39.80
C LYS A 367 3.36 -3.84 38.43
N SER A 368 2.68 -4.59 37.57
CA SER A 368 3.25 -4.91 36.25
C SER A 368 3.39 -3.63 35.40
N LYS A 369 4.49 -3.53 34.64
CA LYS A 369 4.80 -2.35 33.81
C LYS A 369 3.72 -2.08 32.76
N SER A 370 3.15 -3.13 32.16
CA SER A 370 2.05 -3.00 31.18
C SER A 370 0.82 -2.36 31.82
N LYS A 371 0.44 -2.82 33.01
CA LYS A 371 -0.70 -2.28 33.75
C LYS A 371 -0.49 -0.82 34.16
N LEU A 372 0.70 -0.44 34.62
CA LEU A 372 1.02 0.96 34.93
C LEU A 372 0.90 1.88 33.70
N ASN A 373 1.23 1.37 32.51
CA ASN A 373 1.02 2.11 31.26
C ASN A 373 -0.46 2.23 30.92
N LEU A 374 -1.23 1.13 31.03
CA LEU A 374 -2.69 1.16 30.88
C LEU A 374 -3.33 2.16 31.84
N GLU A 375 -2.95 2.18 33.11
CA GLU A 375 -3.48 3.13 34.10
C GLU A 375 -3.24 4.60 33.71
N LYS A 376 -2.05 4.91 33.18
CA LYS A 376 -1.74 6.27 32.71
C LYS A 376 -2.62 6.66 31.52
N ILE A 377 -2.73 5.77 30.54
CA ILE A 377 -3.55 6.00 29.34
C ILE A 377 -5.02 6.17 29.74
N PHE A 378 -5.54 5.31 30.63
CA PHE A 378 -6.93 5.39 31.10
C PHE A 378 -7.24 6.65 31.88
N LYS A 379 -6.31 7.15 32.71
CA LYS A 379 -6.48 8.45 33.38
C LYS A 379 -6.65 9.59 32.39
N ASN A 380 -5.94 9.54 31.26
CA ASN A 380 -6.10 10.53 30.20
C ASN A 380 -7.39 10.28 29.40
N PHE A 381 -7.65 9.04 28.99
CA PHE A 381 -8.82 8.65 28.22
C PHE A 381 -10.14 8.98 28.93
N ALA A 382 -10.20 8.82 30.25
CA ALA A 382 -11.39 9.09 31.07
C ALA A 382 -11.66 10.58 31.33
N LYS A 383 -10.83 11.50 30.84
CA LYS A 383 -11.13 12.93 30.91
C LYS A 383 -12.37 13.23 30.06
N GLU A 384 -13.29 14.02 30.60
CA GLU A 384 -14.57 14.34 29.98
C GLU A 384 -14.43 14.79 28.51
N GLY A 385 -13.52 15.73 28.23
CA GLY A 385 -13.27 16.21 26.86
C GLY A 385 -12.83 15.12 25.88
N ASN A 386 -12.10 14.09 26.34
CA ASN A 386 -11.72 12.95 25.49
C ASN A 386 -12.89 12.03 25.22
N VAL A 387 -13.69 11.73 26.25
CA VAL A 387 -14.89 10.89 26.10
C VAL A 387 -15.89 11.57 25.15
N ILE A 388 -16.13 12.88 25.32
CA ILE A 388 -16.97 13.67 24.42
C ILE A 388 -16.41 13.63 22.99
N SER A 389 -15.11 13.86 22.80
CA SER A 389 -14.49 13.85 21.46
C SER A 389 -14.63 12.50 20.76
N ILE A 390 -14.60 11.39 21.50
CA ILE A 390 -14.79 10.05 20.95
C ILE A 390 -16.27 9.83 20.57
N LEU A 391 -17.21 10.23 21.43
CA LEU A 391 -18.65 10.12 21.14
C LEU A 391 -19.05 10.97 19.93
N GLU A 392 -18.59 12.22 19.90
CA GLU A 392 -18.79 13.13 18.77
C GLU A 392 -18.05 12.68 17.51
N GLY A 393 -17.04 11.81 17.64
CA GLY A 393 -16.38 11.18 16.49
C GLY A 393 -17.36 10.39 15.61
N MET A 394 -18.47 9.90 16.16
CA MET A 394 -19.51 9.20 15.40
C MET A 394 -20.67 10.08 14.91
N LEU A 395 -20.78 11.33 15.39
CA LEU A 395 -21.81 12.30 14.97
C LEU A 395 -21.29 13.10 13.78
#